data_AF-A0A5T1VCF0-F1
#
_entry.id   AF-A0A5T1VCF0-F1
#
_cell.length_a   1.000
_cell.length_b   1.000
_cell.length_c   1.000
_cell.angle_alpha   90.00
_cell.angle_beta   90.00
_cell.angle_gamma   90.00
#
_symmetry.space_group_name_H-M   'P 1'
#
loop_
_entity.id
_entity.type
_entity.pdbx_description
1 polymer ?
#
loop_
_entity_poly.entity_id
_entity_poly.type
_entity_poly.pdbx_seq_one_letter_code
_entity_poly.pdbx_strand_id
1 'polypeptide(L)' 'LKRAVERSKLDRKTNIELVETMWEQFCNLGIYESNVIDTTTYSIQETVSAVQEKIASRAALLS' A
#
# COMPACT_ATOMS: atom_id res chain seq x y z
N LEU A 1 -4.73 0.46 -8.83
CA LEU A 1 -5.96 -0.17 -9.40
C LEU A 1 -5.71 -1.53 -10.05
N LYS A 2 -4.81 -1.68 -11.03
CA LYS A 2 -4.57 -2.95 -11.77
C LYS A 2 -4.51 -4.20 -10.86
N ARG A 3 -3.62 -4.18 -9.85
CA ARG A 3 -3.44 -5.29 -8.90
C ARG A 3 -4.72 -5.70 -8.15
N ALA A 4 -5.62 -4.76 -7.85
CA ALA A 4 -6.85 -5.05 -7.12
C ALA A 4 -7.93 -5.62 -8.05
N VAL A 5 -8.03 -5.11 -9.28
CA VAL A 5 -8.95 -5.59 -10.31
C VAL A 5 -8.62 -7.03 -10.75
N GLU A 6 -7.35 -7.40 -10.74
CA GLU A 6 -6.86 -8.74 -11.12
C GLU A 6 -7.01 -9.79 -9.99
N ARG A 7 -7.47 -9.43 -8.78
CA ARG A 7 -7.65 -10.41 -7.69
C ARG A 7 -8.83 -11.33 -7.99
N SER A 8 -8.58 -12.64 -7.97
CA SER A 8 -9.57 -13.67 -8.32
C SER A 8 -10.63 -13.97 -7.25
N LYS A 9 -10.46 -13.49 -6.01
CA LYS A 9 -11.33 -13.85 -4.88
C LYS A 9 -12.74 -13.27 -4.98
N LEU A 10 -12.87 -12.06 -5.53
CA LEU A 10 -14.13 -11.34 -5.70
C LEU A 10 -14.28 -10.97 -7.18
N ASP A 11 -15.50 -10.66 -7.61
CA ASP A 11 -15.71 -10.16 -8.96
C ASP A 11 -15.10 -8.76 -9.14
N ARG A 12 -14.84 -8.40 -10.40
CA ARG A 12 -14.18 -7.15 -10.76
C ARG A 12 -14.90 -5.91 -10.22
N LYS A 13 -16.24 -5.90 -10.22
CA LYS A 13 -17.02 -4.74 -9.78
C LYS A 13 -16.84 -4.56 -8.27
N THR A 14 -17.03 -5.63 -7.51
CA THR A 14 -16.84 -5.61 -6.05
C THR A 14 -15.42 -5.22 -5.65
N ASN A 15 -14.38 -5.68 -6.37
CA ASN A 15 -13.00 -5.26 -6.12
C ASN A 15 -12.77 -3.76 -6.34
N ILE A 16 -13.42 -3.15 -7.34
CA ILE A 16 -13.30 -1.70 -7.60
C ILE A 16 -13.98 -0.91 -6.49
N GLU A 17 -15.24 -1.23 -6.17
CA GLU A 17 -16.00 -0.54 -5.12
C GLU A 17 -15.27 -0.60 -3.77
N LEU A 18 -14.66 -1.75 -3.45
CA LEU A 18 -13.85 -1.90 -2.24
C LEU A 18 -12.64 -0.96 -2.22
N VAL A 19 -11.89 -0.88 -3.32
CA VAL A 19 -10.71 0.00 -3.41
C VAL A 19 -11.11 1.46 -3.30
N GLU A 20 -12.17 1.87 -3.99
CA GLU A 20 -12.67 3.25 -3.95
C GLU A 20 -13.14 3.63 -2.54
N THR A 21 -13.90 2.75 -1.88
CA THR A 21 -14.36 2.96 -0.51
C THR A 21 -13.19 3.04 0.48
N MET A 22 -12.21 2.15 0.35
CA MET A 22 -11.04 2.14 1.25
C MET A 22 -10.12 3.34 1.00
N TRP A 23 -10.09 3.91 -0.21
CA TRP A 23 -9.17 4.98 -0.55
C TRP A 23 -9.28 6.17 0.42
N GLU A 24 -10.50 6.54 0.80
CA GLU A 24 -10.76 7.63 1.76
C GLU A 24 -10.10 7.40 3.13
N GLN A 25 -9.87 6.14 3.52
CA GLN A 25 -9.23 5.77 4.79
C GLN A 25 -7.70 5.84 4.71
N PHE A 26 -7.11 5.74 3.52
CA PHE A 26 -5.66 5.59 3.33
C PHE A 26 -5.02 6.72 2.50
N CYS A 27 -5.80 7.62 1.89
CA CYS A 27 -5.28 8.74 1.11
C CYS A 27 -4.74 9.90 1.97
N ASN A 28 -4.95 9.84 3.29
CA ASN A 28 -4.40 10.78 4.25
C ASN A 28 -4.24 10.10 5.63
N LEU A 29 -3.02 9.72 5.98
CA LEU A 29 -2.64 9.09 7.25
C LEU A 29 -2.11 10.10 8.29
N GLY A 30 -2.16 11.40 7.99
CA GLY A 30 -1.72 12.46 8.88
C GLY A 30 -0.23 12.34 9.24
N ILE A 31 0.07 12.23 10.54
CA ILE A 31 1.47 12.14 11.01
C ILE A 31 2.20 10.88 10.51
N TYR A 32 1.46 9.88 10.05
CA TYR A 32 2.02 8.62 9.57
C TYR A 32 2.30 8.62 8.06
N GLU A 33 2.08 9.73 7.36
CA GLU A 33 2.47 9.86 5.94
C GLU A 33 3.97 9.59 5.73
N SER A 34 4.82 9.97 6.68
CA SER A 34 6.25 9.66 6.65
C SER A 34 6.56 8.16 6.69
N ASN A 35 5.60 7.32 7.09
CA ASN A 35 5.75 5.88 7.18
C ASN A 35 5.29 5.14 5.92
N VAL A 36 4.65 5.83 4.98
CA VAL A 36 4.16 5.24 3.73
C VAL A 36 5.33 4.79 2.87
N ILE A 37 5.17 3.62 2.23
CA ILE A 37 6.05 3.12 1.18
C ILE A 37 5.20 2.97 -0.08
N ASP A 38 5.43 3.83 -1.08
CA ASP A 38 4.77 3.69 -2.37
C ASP A 38 5.41 2.56 -3.17
N THR A 39 4.61 1.52 -3.44
CA THR A 39 5.02 0.32 -4.18
C THR A 39 4.28 0.20 -5.51
N THR A 40 3.68 1.28 -6.00
CA THR A 40 2.82 1.26 -7.20
C THR A 40 3.57 0.77 -8.44
N THR A 41 4.82 1.20 -8.60
CA THR A 41 5.70 0.87 -9.73
C THR A 41 6.73 -0.21 -9.42
N TYR A 42 6.82 -0.65 -8.16
CA TYR A 42 7.83 -1.62 -7.73
C TYR A 42 7.50 -3.04 -8.19
N SER A 43 8.55 -3.75 -8.58
CA SER A 43 8.59 -5.21 -8.57
C SER A 43 8.47 -5.76 -7.14
N ILE A 44 8.33 -7.08 -7.04
CA ILE A 44 8.29 -7.76 -5.74
C ILE A 44 9.63 -7.57 -5.01
N GLN A 45 10.76 -7.71 -5.72
CA GLN A 45 12.09 -7.58 -5.15
C GLN A 45 12.33 -6.15 -4.61
N GLU A 46 12.00 -5.13 -5.40
CA GLU A 46 12.12 -3.73 -4.96
C GLU A 46 11.22 -3.44 -3.76
N THR A 47 10.00 -3.99 -3.75
CA THR A 47 9.09 -3.88 -2.60
C THR A 47 9.71 -4.49 -1.34
N VAL A 48 10.30 -5.69 -1.43
CA VAL A 48 10.96 -6.34 -0.30
C VAL A 48 12.14 -5.50 0.20
N SER A 49 12.99 -5.01 -0.70
CA SER A 49 14.15 -4.19 -0.34
C SER A 49 13.74 -2.89 0.37
N ALA A 50 12.73 -2.18 -0.15
CA ALA A 50 12.25 -0.93 0.47
C ALA A 50 11.68 -1.15 1.88
N VAL A 51 10.95 -2.25 2.10
CA VAL A 51 10.46 -2.61 3.44
C VAL A 51 11.62 -2.91 4.38
N GLN A 52 12.60 -3.69 3.94
CA GLN A 52 13.78 -4.02 4.74
C GLN A 52 14.59 -2.77 5.12
N GLU A 53 14.78 -1.85 4.19
CA GLU A 53 15.48 -0.57 4.42
C GLU A 53 14.74 0.32 5.43
N LYS A 54 13.42 0.46 5.29
CA LYS A 54 12.60 1.25 6.22
C LYS A 54 12.67 0.71 7.65
N ILE A 55 12.71 -0.61 7.81
CA ILE A 55 12.87 -1.29 9.11
C ILE A 55 14.29 -1.08 9.64
N ALA A 56 15.32 -1.32 8.83
CA ALA A 56 16.72 -1.22 9.24
C ALA A 56 17.10 0.21 9.67
N SER A 57 16.59 1.22 8.96
CA SER A 57 16.76 2.64 9.29
C SER A 57 15.96 3.09 10.51
N ARG A 58 15.06 2.26 11.04
CA ARG A 58 14.14 2.59 12.15
C ARG A 58 13.33 3.87 11.88
N ALA A 59 13.09 4.20 10.61
CA ALA A 59 12.46 5.44 10.19
C ALA A 59 10.93 5.46 10.38
N ALA A 60 10.33 4.34 10.79
CA ALA A 60 8.89 4.19 10.99
C ALA A 60 8.53 3.67 12.40
N LEU A 61 9.32 4.03 13.41
CA LEU A 61 9.01 3.70 14.81
C LEU A 61 7.76 4.47 15.27
N LEU A 62 6.87 3.77 15.97
CA LEU A 62 5.72 4.37 16.64
C LEU A 62 6.18 4.89 18.01
N SER A 63 5.88 6.16 18.29
CA SER A 63 6.12 6.82 19.58
C SER A 63 5.21 6.27 20.67
#